data_AF-A0A6J6DWZ2-F1
#
_entry.id   AF-A0A6J6DWZ2-F1
#
_cell.length_a   1.000
_cell.length_b   1.000
_cell.length_c   1.000
_cell.angle_alpha   90.00
_cell.angle_beta   90.00
_cell.angle_gamma   90.00
#
_symmetry.space_group_name_H-M   'P 1'
#
loop_
_entity.id
_entity.type
_entity.pdbx_description
1 polymer ?
#
loop_
_entity_poly.entity_id
_entity_poly.type
_entity_poly.pdbx_seq_one_letter_code
_entity_poly.pdbx_strand_id
1 'polypeptide(L)'
;MEHNLGLTCDPVGGFVQLPCIERNAIAAGTAVAAMRLALLGDGDHKISLDTVIETMRQTGVDMSTKYKETSMGGLAVNVVEC
;
A
#
# COMPACT_ATOMS: atom_id res chain seq x y z
N MET A 1 -5.20 7.10 -1.45
CA MET A 1 -4.39 6.37 -2.45
C MET A 1 -2.93 6.75 -2.38
N GLU A 2 -2.59 8.04 -2.50
CA GLU A 2 -1.21 8.55 -2.46
C GLU A 2 -0.32 7.89 -1.38
N HIS A 3 -0.82 7.76 -0.15
CA HIS A 3 -0.08 7.23 0.99
C HIS A 3 0.15 5.70 0.97
N ASN A 4 -0.23 5.01 -0.12
CA ASN A 4 -0.05 3.56 -0.29
C ASN A 4 0.49 3.20 -1.69
N LEU A 5 0.97 4.18 -2.47
CA LEU A 5 1.56 3.92 -3.79
C LEU A 5 2.81 3.04 -3.65
N GLY A 6 2.93 2.03 -4.51
CA GLY A 6 4.09 1.12 -4.54
C GLY A 6 4.11 0.06 -3.43
N LEU A 7 3.03 -0.08 -2.65
CA LEU A 7 2.94 -1.12 -1.63
C LEU A 7 2.97 -2.52 -2.29
N THR A 8 3.99 -3.31 -1.98
CA THR A 8 4.16 -4.68 -2.47
C THR A 8 3.26 -5.66 -1.72
N CYS A 9 2.94 -6.80 -2.33
CA CYS A 9 2.08 -7.82 -1.72
C CYS A 9 2.83 -9.15 -1.57
N ASP A 10 3.64 -9.24 -0.54
CA ASP A 10 4.49 -10.39 -0.29
C ASP A 10 4.47 -10.71 1.22
N PRO A 11 3.41 -11.38 1.71
CA PRO A 11 3.21 -11.60 3.14
C PRO A 11 4.05 -12.77 3.67
N VAL A 12 4.37 -12.74 4.96
CA VAL A 12 5.16 -13.77 5.66
C VAL A 12 4.50 -15.14 5.49
N GLY A 13 5.28 -16.12 5.01
CA GLY A 13 4.80 -17.48 4.78
C GLY A 13 3.66 -17.61 3.75
N GLY A 14 3.33 -16.54 3.00
CA GLY A 14 2.16 -16.50 2.13
C GLY A 14 0.82 -16.34 2.86
N PHE A 15 0.82 -16.11 4.18
CA PHE A 15 -0.39 -16.03 4.99
C PHE A 15 -0.95 -14.61 5.08
N VAL A 16 -2.27 -14.47 5.15
CA VAL A 16 -2.95 -13.17 5.32
C VAL A 16 -2.95 -12.74 6.79
N GLN A 17 -1.76 -12.66 7.38
CA GLN A 17 -1.55 -12.27 8.78
C GLN A 17 -0.59 -11.10 8.82
N LEU A 18 0.69 -11.34 8.55
CA LEU A 18 1.75 -10.34 8.56
C LEU A 18 2.19 -10.02 7.12
N PRO A 19 2.23 -8.74 6.68
CA PRO A 19 1.85 -7.53 7.39
C PRO A 19 0.37 -7.11 7.18
N CYS A 20 -0.47 -8.04 6.75
CA CYS A 20 -1.83 -7.75 6.28
C CYS A 20 -2.72 -7.12 7.36
N ILE A 21 -2.64 -7.59 8.60
CA ILE A 21 -3.48 -7.13 9.72
C ILE A 21 -3.08 -5.70 10.12
N GLU A 22 -1.79 -5.45 10.37
CA GLU A 22 -1.33 -4.11 10.73
C GLU A 22 -1.53 -3.10 9.60
N ARG A 23 -1.42 -3.51 8.32
CA ARG A 23 -1.75 -2.66 7.18
C ARG A 23 -3.20 -2.19 7.21
N ASN A 24 -4.15 -3.05 7.58
CA ASN A 24 -5.55 -2.65 7.74
C ASN A 24 -5.73 -1.62 8.86
N ALA A 25 -5.11 -1.84 10.02
CA ALA A 25 -5.19 -0.92 11.14
C ALA A 25 -4.60 0.46 10.80
N ILE A 26 -3.43 0.50 10.15
CA ILE A 26 -2.79 1.73 9.70
C ILE A 26 -3.64 2.42 8.63
N ALA A 27 -4.12 1.70 7.62
CA ALA A 27 -4.92 2.25 6.53
C ALA A 27 -6.24 2.87 7.03
N ALA A 28 -6.89 2.27 8.03
CA ALA A 28 -8.07 2.85 8.67
C ALA A 28 -7.76 4.21 9.31
N GLY A 29 -6.63 4.30 10.04
CA GLY A 29 -6.15 5.57 10.60
C GLY A 29 -5.82 6.61 9.53
N THR A 30 -5.11 6.21 8.49
CA THR A 30 -4.79 7.08 7.34
C THR A 30 -6.05 7.58 6.63
N ALA A 31 -7.08 6.74 6.48
CA ALA A 31 -8.34 7.14 5.87
C ALA A 31 -9.06 8.24 6.67
N VAL A 32 -9.12 8.11 8.01
CA VAL A 32 -9.68 9.14 8.89
C VAL A 32 -8.86 10.43 8.81
N ALA A 33 -7.52 10.33 8.82
CA ALA A 33 -6.64 11.48 8.70
C ALA A 33 -6.81 12.20 7.35
N ALA A 34 -6.86 11.46 6.25
CA ALA A 34 -7.07 12.00 4.91
C ALA A 34 -8.43 12.72 4.79
N MET A 35 -9.50 12.14 5.35
CA MET A 35 -10.81 12.79 5.40
C MET A 35 -10.77 14.11 6.18
N ARG A 36 -10.07 14.13 7.33
CA ARG A 36 -9.89 15.38 8.10
C ARG A 36 -9.11 16.43 7.31
N LEU A 37 -8.04 16.04 6.62
CA LEU A 37 -7.28 16.97 5.76
C LEU A 37 -8.15 17.55 4.63
N ALA A 38 -9.00 16.73 4.02
CA ALA A 38 -9.89 17.18 2.95
C ALA A 38 -11.01 18.10 3.43
N LEU A 39 -11.58 17.83 4.62
CA LEU A 39 -12.70 18.61 5.16
C LEU A 39 -12.26 19.88 5.91
N LEU A 40 -11.10 19.84 6.59
CA LEU A 40 -10.59 20.95 7.39
C LEU A 40 -9.56 21.81 6.64
N GLY A 41 -9.08 21.34 5.49
CA GLY A 41 -8.20 22.09 4.61
C GLY A 41 -8.96 23.12 3.76
N ASP A 42 -8.19 23.95 3.06
CA ASP A 42 -8.66 24.93 2.07
C ASP A 42 -8.98 24.29 0.70
N GLY A 43 -8.65 23.01 0.52
CA GLY A 43 -8.85 22.27 -0.72
C GLY A 43 -7.75 22.46 -1.76
N ASP A 44 -6.67 23.16 -1.42
CA ASP A 44 -5.49 23.37 -2.28
C ASP A 44 -4.43 22.31 -2.09
N HIS A 45 -4.38 21.68 -0.91
CA HIS A 45 -3.51 20.52 -0.66
C HIS A 45 -4.07 19.24 -1.29
N LYS A 46 -4.11 19.21 -2.62
CA LYS A 46 -4.56 18.06 -3.41
C LYS A 46 -3.71 17.86 -4.65
N ILE A 47 -3.60 16.60 -5.05
CA ILE A 47 -3.15 16.19 -6.37
C ILE A 47 -4.37 15.59 -7.09
N SER A 48 -4.44 15.71 -8.42
CA SER A 48 -5.51 15.07 -9.18
C SER A 48 -5.56 13.57 -8.91
N LEU A 49 -6.76 13.05 -8.66
CA LEU A 49 -6.97 11.63 -8.45
C LEU A 49 -6.49 10.81 -9.67
N ASP A 50 -6.70 11.32 -10.88
CA ASP A 50 -6.28 10.66 -12.11
C ASP A 50 -4.75 10.51 -12.17
N THR A 51 -4.00 11.52 -11.73
CA THR A 51 -2.54 11.44 -11.63
C THR A 51 -2.11 10.37 -10.64
N VAL A 52 -2.80 10.25 -9.50
CA VAL A 52 -2.51 9.22 -8.50
C VAL A 52 -2.84 7.82 -9.02
N ILE A 53 -3.96 7.66 -9.75
CA ILE A 53 -4.35 6.38 -10.39
C ILE A 53 -3.33 5.97 -11.45
N GLU A 54 -2.91 6.90 -12.31
CA GLU A 54 -1.92 6.62 -13.35
C GLU A 54 -0.57 6.27 -12.74
N THR A 55 -0.17 6.97 -11.67
CA THR A 55 1.04 6.63 -10.90
C THR A 55 0.94 5.23 -10.30
N MET A 56 -0.22 4.85 -9.74
CA MET A 56 -0.46 3.50 -9.22
C MET A 56 -0.31 2.45 -10.32
N ARG A 57 -0.92 2.69 -11.49
CA ARG A 57 -0.84 1.79 -12.65
C ARG A 57 0.60 1.61 -13.11
N GLN A 58 1.33 2.71 -13.31
CA GLN A 58 2.72 2.67 -13.76
C GLN A 58 3.61 1.95 -12.74
N THR A 59 3.46 2.27 -11.45
CA THR A 59 4.22 1.60 -10.37
C THR A 59 3.93 0.11 -10.33
N GLY A 60 2.67 -0.31 -10.53
CA GLY A 60 2.30 -1.72 -10.60
C GLY A 60 2.87 -2.45 -11.82
N VAL A 61 2.98 -1.78 -12.97
CA VAL A 61 3.65 -2.31 -14.16
C VAL A 61 5.14 -2.49 -13.91
N ASP A 62 5.79 -1.49 -13.33
CA ASP A 62 7.24 -1.48 -13.07
C ASP A 62 7.65 -2.40 -11.91
N MET A 63 6.70 -2.79 -11.05
CA MET A 63 6.96 -3.70 -9.95
C MET A 63 7.40 -5.08 -10.48
N SER A 64 8.53 -5.58 -9.97
CA SER A 64 9.00 -6.93 -10.24
C SER A 64 7.95 -7.97 -9.84
N THR A 65 7.76 -8.99 -10.67
CA THR A 65 6.82 -10.09 -10.42
C THR A 65 7.02 -10.74 -9.06
N LYS A 66 8.27 -10.77 -8.55
CA LYS A 66 8.61 -11.35 -7.24
C LYS A 66 8.05 -10.58 -6.04
N TYR A 67 7.70 -9.30 -6.19
CA TYR A 67 7.17 -8.46 -5.11
C TYR A 67 5.67 -8.14 -5.28
N LYS A 68 5.02 -8.71 -6.30
CA LYS A 68 3.57 -8.77 -6.44
C LYS A 68 3.02 -9.93 -5.60
N GLU A 69 1.74 -10.25 -5.76
CA GLU A 69 1.00 -11.35 -5.11
C GLU A 69 1.50 -12.76 -5.50
N THR A 70 2.80 -13.03 -5.35
CA THR A 70 3.40 -14.32 -5.68
C THR A 70 4.06 -14.99 -4.48
N SER A 71 4.31 -14.25 -3.39
CA SER A 71 5.01 -14.75 -2.20
C SER A 71 6.38 -15.36 -2.51
N MET A 72 7.01 -14.96 -3.61
CA MET A 72 8.31 -15.46 -4.07
C MET A 72 9.47 -14.55 -3.64
N GLY A 73 9.20 -13.48 -2.87
CA GLY A 73 10.19 -12.45 -2.55
C GLY A 73 10.08 -11.95 -1.11
N GLY A 74 10.48 -10.68 -0.93
CA GLY A 74 10.25 -9.84 0.25
C GLY A 74 10.17 -10.54 1.61
N LEU A 75 9.12 -10.26 2.37
CA LEU A 75 8.90 -10.84 3.70
C LEU A 75 8.54 -12.33 3.62
N ALA A 76 7.95 -12.79 2.52
CA ALA A 76 7.53 -14.17 2.35
C ALA A 76 8.70 -15.17 2.44
N VAL A 77 9.87 -14.80 1.89
CA VAL A 77 11.06 -15.67 1.86
C VAL A 77 12.15 -15.26 2.84
N ASN A 78 12.13 -14.03 3.35
CA ASN A 78 13.17 -13.52 4.26
C ASN A 78 12.81 -13.64 5.75
N VAL A 79 11.53 -13.87 6.09
CA VAL A 79 11.11 -14.16 7.47
C VAL A 79 11.01 -15.68 7.63
N VAL A 80 11.94 -16.27 8.36
CA VAL A 80 11.86 -17.68 8.75
C VAL A 80 10.89 -17.79 9.91
N GLU A 81 9.76 -18.47 9.72
CA GLU A 81 8.97 -18.94 10.87
C GLU A 81 9.79 -20.02 11.59
N CYS A 82 10.19 -19.71 12.81
CA CYS A 82 10.87 -20.64 13.72
C CYS A 82 9.85 -21.26 14.68
#